data_AF-X1PT61-F1
#
_entry.id   AF-X1PT61-F1
#
_cell.length_a   1.000
_cell.length_b   1.000
_cell.length_c   1.000
_cell.angle_alpha   90.00
_cell.angle_beta   90.00
_cell.angle_gamma   90.00
#
_symmetry.space_group_name_H-M   'P 1'
#
loop_
_entity.id
_entity.type
_entity.pdbx_description
1 polymer ?
#
loop_
_entity_poly.entity_id
_entity_poly.type
_entity_poly.pdbx_seq_one_letter_code
_entity_poly.pdbx_strand_id
1 'polypeptide(L)' 'MNLDLIKMYEIDSRLIQFLKNNNQKYTNKAIKALLFDHQENVTEDLLEKMFHILVNVKVVLSENFGVKIYYFI' A
#
# COMPACT_ATOMS: atom_id res chain seq x y z
N MET A 1 13.29 -14.87 -15.44
CA MET A 1 12.93 -14.12 -14.23
C MET A 1 11.88 -13.10 -14.67
N ASN A 2 10.62 -13.25 -14.25
CA ASN A 2 9.49 -12.54 -14.84
C ASN A 2 9.53 -11.05 -14.46
N LEU A 3 9.56 -10.15 -15.43
CA LEU A 3 9.59 -8.69 -15.22
C LEU A 3 8.42 -8.20 -14.37
N ASP A 4 7.27 -8.89 -14.42
CA ASP A 4 6.09 -8.57 -13.62
C ASP A 4 6.27 -8.87 -12.12
N LEU A 5 7.03 -9.91 -11.78
CA LEU A 5 7.37 -10.22 -10.38
C LEU A 5 8.31 -9.16 -9.81
N ILE A 6 9.28 -8.68 -10.59
CA ILE A 6 10.22 -7.63 -10.18
C ILE A 6 9.46 -6.34 -9.84
N LYS A 7 8.48 -5.96 -10.66
CA LYS A 7 7.64 -4.77 -10.42
C LYS A 7 6.76 -4.87 -9.18
N MET A 8 6.22 -6.06 -8.86
CA MET A 8 5.40 -6.25 -7.66
C MET A 8 6.21 -6.08 -6.36
N TYR A 9 7.39 -6.70 -6.28
CA TYR A 9 8.26 -6.55 -5.10
C TYR A 9 8.72 -5.11 -4.86
N GLU A 10 8.90 -4.32 -5.93
CA GLU A 10 9.22 -2.89 -5.81
C GLU A 10 8.07 -2.09 -5.21
N ILE A 11 6.82 -2.38 -5.58
CA ILE A 11 5.65 -1.68 -5.03
C ILE A 11 5.49 -2.02 -3.55
N ASP A 12 5.61 -3.30 -3.15
CA ASP A 12 5.55 -3.72 -1.75
C ASP A 12 6.61 -3.02 -0.89
N SER A 13 7.86 -2.99 -1.36
CA SER A 13 8.96 -2.33 -0.65
C SER A 13 8.69 -0.83 -0.48
N ARG A 14 8.19 -0.15 -1.54
CA ARG A 14 7.85 1.28 -1.48
C ARG A 14 6.71 1.56 -0.51
N LEU A 15 5.68 0.71 -0.47
CA LEU A 15 4.56 0.82 0.46
C LEU A 15 5.02 0.71 1.92
N ILE A 16 5.80 -0.33 2.23
CA ILE A 16 6.31 -0.57 3.59
C ILE A 16 7.23 0.56 4.02
N GLN A 17 8.16 0.99 3.16
CA GLN A 17 9.05 2.11 3.46
C GLN A 17 8.28 3.41 3.68
N PHE A 18 7.28 3.69 2.84
CA PHE A 18 6.43 4.86 3.01
C PHE A 18 5.73 4.87 4.37
N LEU A 19 5.10 3.77 4.77
CA LEU A 19 4.44 3.68 6.08
C LEU A 19 5.43 3.73 7.24
N LYS A 20 6.61 3.13 7.14
CA LYS A 20 7.65 3.21 8.19
C LYS A 20 8.19 4.62 8.38
N ASN A 21 8.34 5.37 7.30
CA ASN A 21 8.90 6.72 7.33
C ASN A 21 7.88 7.77 7.80
N ASN A 22 6.58 7.43 7.79
CA ASN A 22 5.51 8.33 8.15
C ASN A 22 4.72 7.79 9.35
N ASN A 23 4.81 8.43 10.52
CA ASN A 23 4.07 8.06 11.74
C ASN A 23 2.57 8.44 11.68
N GLN A 24 1.93 8.27 10.52
CA GLN A 24 0.53 8.61 10.29
C GLN A 24 -0.20 7.43 9.63
N LYS A 25 -1.53 7.44 9.74
CA LYS A 25 -2.38 6.41 9.14
C LYS A 25 -2.88 6.90 7.78
N TYR A 26 -2.80 6.06 6.76
CA TYR A 26 -3.15 6.44 5.39
C TYR A 26 -4.20 5.53 4.78
N THR A 27 -5.06 6.07 3.93
CA THR A 27 -5.99 5.30 3.09
C THR A 27 -5.34 4.95 1.75
N ASN A 28 -5.87 3.95 1.03
CA ASN A 28 -5.43 3.61 -0.33
C ASN A 28 -5.40 4.84 -1.25
N LYS A 29 -6.44 5.67 -1.19
CA LYS A 29 -6.53 6.92 -1.93
C LYS A 29 -5.38 7.88 -1.63
N ALA A 30 -5.06 8.07 -0.34
CA ALA A 30 -3.98 8.95 0.08
C ALA A 30 -2.61 8.42 -0.37
N ILE A 31 -2.39 7.11 -0.24
CA ILE A 31 -1.14 6.46 -0.64
C ILE A 31 -0.95 6.55 -2.15
N LYS A 32 -2.01 6.32 -2.94
CA LYS A 32 -1.97 6.50 -4.39
C LYS A 32 -1.55 7.93 -4.75
N ALA A 33 -2.21 8.93 -4.18
CA ALA A 33 -1.93 10.34 -4.47
C ALA A 33 -0.52 10.79 -4.01
N LEU A 34 0.02 10.23 -2.92
CA LEU A 34 1.31 10.66 -2.38
C LEU A 34 2.51 9.89 -2.96
N LEU A 35 2.34 8.60 -3.25
CA LEU A 35 3.44 7.71 -3.62
C LEU A 35 3.41 7.29 -5.10
N PHE A 36 2.23 7.32 -5.74
CA PHE A 36 2.01 6.76 -7.07
C PHE A 36 1.19 7.67 -8.00
N ASP A 37 1.19 9.00 -7.76
CA ASP A 37 0.33 9.95 -8.49
C ASP A 37 0.45 9.86 -10.02
N HIS A 38 1.68 9.60 -10.51
CA HIS A 38 1.99 9.50 -11.94
C HIS A 38 2.05 8.06 -12.46
N GLN A 39 1.64 7.06 -11.68
CA GLN A 39 1.68 5.64 -12.06
C GLN A 39 0.26 5.11 -12.29
N GLU A 40 -0.25 5.26 -13.53
CA GLU A 40 -1.61 4.83 -13.90
C GLU A 40 -1.86 3.34 -13.69
N ASN A 41 -0.81 2.52 -13.77
CA ASN A 41 -0.86 1.08 -13.51
C ASN A 41 -1.05 0.74 -12.02
N VAL A 42 -0.90 1.71 -11.11
CA VAL A 42 -1.15 1.52 -9.68
C VAL A 42 -2.51 2.12 -9.31
N THR A 43 -3.51 1.25 -9.28
CA THR A 43 -4.89 1.62 -8.94
C THR A 43 -5.17 1.46 -7.44
N GLU A 44 -6.22 2.11 -6.93
CA GLU A 44 -6.62 1.94 -5.52
C GLU A 44 -7.03 0.50 -5.21
N ASP A 45 -7.65 -0.19 -6.16
CA ASP A 45 -8.01 -1.62 -6.05
C ASP A 45 -6.78 -2.53 -5.98
N LEU A 46 -5.73 -2.23 -6.76
CA LEU A 46 -4.47 -2.94 -6.66
C LEU A 46 -3.84 -2.73 -5.28
N LEU A 47 -3.77 -1.48 -4.81
CA LEU A 47 -3.24 -1.16 -3.49
C LEU A 47 -4.03 -1.87 -2.38
N GLU A 48 -5.35 -1.94 -2.48
CA GLU A 48 -6.19 -2.65 -1.53
C GLU A 48 -5.85 -4.13 -1.44
N LYS A 49 -5.70 -4.80 -2.59
CA LYS A 49 -5.29 -6.22 -2.64
C LYS A 49 -3.91 -6.43 -2.04
N MET A 50 -2.97 -5.53 -2.32
CA MET A 50 -1.61 -5.59 -1.76
C MET A 50 -1.63 -5.40 -0.25
N PHE A 51 -2.35 -4.40 0.26
CA PHE A 51 -2.48 -4.19 1.69
C PHE A 51 -3.18 -5.33 2.40
N HIS A 52 -4.19 -5.95 1.79
CA HIS A 52 -4.83 -7.13 2.34
C HIS A 52 -3.83 -8.28 2.55
N ILE A 53 -2.90 -8.48 1.62
CA ILE A 53 -1.80 -9.46 1.78
C ILE A 53 -0.86 -9.03 2.91
N LEU A 54 -0.40 -7.78 2.92
CA LEU A 54 0.55 -7.26 3.92
C LEU A 54 -0.01 -7.28 5.35
N VAL A 55 -1.32 -7.05 5.51
CA VAL A 55 -2.03 -7.17 6.78
C VAL A 55 -2.14 -8.64 7.20
N ASN A 56 -2.48 -9.54 6.27
CA ASN A 56 -2.56 -10.99 6.55
C ASN A 56 -1.22 -11.56 7.04
N VAL A 57 -0.09 -11.12 6.47
CA VAL A 57 1.25 -11.53 6.91
C VAL A 57 1.79 -10.68 8.08
N LYS A 58 0.96 -9.80 8.67
CA LYS A 58 1.27 -8.95 9.83
C LYS A 58 2.47 -8.01 9.63
N VAL A 59 2.73 -7.60 8.39
CA VAL A 59 3.76 -6.60 8.06
C VAL A 59 3.23 -5.18 8.21
N VAL A 60 1.93 -4.99 7.99
CA VAL A 60 1.21 -3.72 8.10
C VAL A 60 -0.01 -3.91 9.01
N LEU A 61 -0.34 -2.91 9.82
CA LEU A 61 -1.56 -2.85 10.61
C LEU A 61 -2.64 -2.09 9.84
N SER A 62 -3.90 -2.50 10.03
CA SER A 62 -5.06 -1.81 9.46
C SER A 62 -6.10 -1.49 10.53
N GLU A 63 -6.76 -0.34 10.39
CA GLU A 63 -7.90 0.05 11.20
C GLU A 63 -9.06 0.47 10.31
N ASN A 64 -10.26 0.01 10.65
CA ASN A 64 -11.48 0.35 9.96
C ASN A 64 -12.19 1.49 10.69
N PHE A 65 -12.47 2.58 9.98
CA PHE A 65 -13.24 3.70 10.49
C PHE A 65 -14.38 4.01 9.52
N GLY A 66 -15.56 3.46 9.82
CA GLY A 66 -16.72 3.50 8.93
C GLY A 66 -16.44 2.75 7.62
N VAL A 67 -16.53 3.46 6.49
CA VAL A 67 -16.27 2.92 5.14
C VAL A 67 -14.80 3.03 4.70
N LYS A 68 -13.93 3.60 5.54
CA LYS A 68 -12.51 3.81 5.19
C LYS A 68 -11.62 2.85 5.97
N ILE A 69 -10.65 2.27 5.26
CA ILE A 69 -9.58 1.48 5.84
C ILE A 69 -8.30 2.33 5.87
N TYR A 70 -7.66 2.36 7.02
CA TYR A 70 -6.42 3.07 7.25
C TYR A 70 -5.29 2.08 7.54
N TYR A 71 -4.11 2.31 6.95
CA TYR A 71 -2.94 1.45 7.06
C TYR A 71 -1.77 2.19 7.72
N PHE A 72 -1.03 1.48 8.59
CA PHE A 72 0.13 1.99 9.34
C PHE A 72 1.03 0.85 9.83
N ILE A 73 2.25 1.16 10.31
CA ILE A 73 3.19 0.20 10.91
C ILE A 73 3.46 0.60 12.36
#